data_AF-D6E6N1-F1
#
_entry.id   AF-D6E6N1-F1
#
_cell.length_a   1.000
_cell.length_b   1.000
_cell.length_c   1.000
_cell.angle_alpha   90.00
_cell.angle_beta   90.00
_cell.angle_gamma   90.00
#
_symmetry.space_group_name_H-M   'P 1'
#
loop_
_entity.id
_entity.type
_entity.pdbx_description
1 polymer ?
#
loop_
_entity_poly.entity_id
_entity_poly.type
_entity_poly.pdbx_seq_one_letter_code
_entity_poly.pdbx_strand_id
1 'polypeptide(L)'
;MAVSRKDLYLFNPGAVRRGIGLMLLFLGSLHVFVAVLVGLGVLETTITFQERMASCAACLIAGSACLAWGRSRRRWFRLAREYDGLVGDGSDIAEISSRKGTSAAEVVDDLGRLKKKGLLPDCAVDYDTGEVRRHPSPWSTSK
;
A
#
# COMPACT_ATOMS: atom_id res chain seq x y z
N MET A 1 10.31 -2.59 -5.74
CA MET A 1 11.02 -2.21 -4.50
C MET A 1 10.69 -3.26 -3.45
N ALA A 2 11.68 -4.03 -3.04
CA ALA A 2 11.55 -4.99 -1.95
C ALA A 2 11.44 -4.22 -0.62
N VAL A 3 10.50 -4.59 0.23
CA VAL A 3 10.30 -4.00 1.56
C VAL A 3 11.10 -4.82 2.55
N SER A 4 12.03 -4.18 3.27
CA SER A 4 12.74 -4.84 4.37
C SER A 4 11.75 -5.24 5.47
N ARG A 5 12.03 -6.33 6.19
CA ARG A 5 11.22 -6.75 7.35
C ARG A 5 11.08 -5.62 8.37
N LYS A 6 12.14 -4.84 8.60
CA LYS A 6 12.12 -3.67 9.49
C LYS A 6 11.09 -2.64 9.01
N ASP A 7 11.07 -2.34 7.71
CA ASP A 7 10.13 -1.40 7.10
C ASP A 7 8.68 -1.91 7.11
N LEU A 8 8.50 -3.23 7.05
CA LEU A 8 7.17 -3.86 7.14
C LEU A 8 6.47 -3.51 8.46
N TYR A 9 7.23 -3.40 9.57
CA TYR A 9 6.70 -3.09 10.90
C TYR A 9 6.76 -1.60 11.26
N LEU A 10 7.82 -0.88 10.87
CA LEU A 10 7.97 0.55 11.15
C LEU A 10 7.08 1.43 10.27
N PHE A 11 6.87 1.06 9.01
CA PHE A 11 6.15 1.91 8.09
C PHE A 11 4.68 1.52 7.98
N ASN A 12 3.77 2.49 8.16
CA ASN A 12 2.37 2.35 7.80
C ASN A 12 2.12 3.12 6.49
N PRO A 13 2.43 2.53 5.31
CA PRO A 13 2.30 3.23 4.03
C PRO A 13 0.86 3.63 3.73
N GLY A 14 -0.09 2.94 4.36
CA GLY A 14 -1.48 3.30 4.34
C GLY A 14 -1.84 4.57 5.11
N ALA A 15 -1.08 4.97 6.12
CA ALA A 15 -1.25 6.23 6.82
C ALA A 15 -0.74 7.38 5.97
N VAL A 16 0.50 7.26 5.47
CA VAL A 16 1.14 8.27 4.61
C VAL A 16 0.29 8.58 3.37
N ARG A 17 -0.16 7.54 2.64
CA ARG A 17 -1.00 7.76 1.44
C ARG A 17 -2.39 8.28 1.75
N ARG A 18 -2.95 7.97 2.92
CA ARG A 18 -4.21 8.61 3.35
C ARG A 18 -4.01 10.09 3.66
N GLY A 19 -2.89 10.45 4.29
CA GLY A 19 -2.52 11.85 4.53
C GLY A 19 -2.41 12.63 3.23
N ILE A 20 -1.68 12.10 2.24
CA ILE A 20 -1.56 12.71 0.90
C ILE A 20 -2.93 12.82 0.24
N GLY A 21 -3.75 11.77 0.31
CA GLY A 21 -5.10 11.78 -0.25
C GLY A 21 -6.00 12.87 0.36
N LEU A 22 -5.98 13.01 1.69
CA LEU A 22 -6.74 14.05 2.39
C LEU A 22 -6.23 15.46 2.06
N MET A 23 -4.91 15.64 1.99
CA MET A 23 -4.30 16.91 1.61
C MET A 23 -4.73 17.36 0.21
N LEU A 24 -4.75 16.44 -0.76
CA LEU A 24 -5.20 16.73 -2.12
C LEU A 24 -6.69 17.06 -2.17
N LEU A 25 -7.54 16.36 -1.41
CA LEU A 25 -8.97 16.70 -1.34
C LEU A 25 -9.18 18.09 -0.73
N PHE A 26 -8.42 18.45 0.29
CA PHE A 26 -8.44 19.78 0.89
C PHE A 26 -7.98 20.86 -0.10
N LEU A 27 -6.93 20.60 -0.88
CA LEU A 27 -6.48 21.51 -1.93
C LEU A 27 -7.53 21.67 -3.04
N GLY A 28 -8.22 20.58 -3.40
CA GLY A 28 -9.36 20.61 -4.31
C GLY A 28 -10.49 21.50 -3.81
N SER A 29 -10.90 21.37 -2.53
CA SER A 29 -11.94 22.24 -1.96
C SER A 29 -11.50 23.70 -1.89
N LEU A 30 -10.22 23.96 -1.64
CA LEU A 30 -9.67 25.32 -1.69
C LEU A 30 -9.79 25.93 -3.08
N HIS A 31 -9.50 25.18 -4.15
CA HIS A 31 -9.67 25.68 -5.52
C HIS A 31 -11.12 26.09 -5.81
N VAL A 32 -12.10 25.30 -5.36
CA VAL A 32 -13.53 25.64 -5.49
C VAL A 32 -13.86 26.91 -4.72
N PHE A 33 -13.41 27.01 -3.46
CA PHE A 33 -13.65 28.18 -2.62
C PHE A 33 -13.11 29.47 -3.26
N VAL A 34 -11.87 29.45 -3.74
CA VAL A 34 -11.28 30.63 -4.38
C VAL A 34 -11.99 30.93 -5.71
N ALA A 35 -12.43 29.93 -6.48
CA ALA A 35 -13.22 30.16 -7.69
C ALA A 35 -14.55 30.88 -7.40
N VAL A 36 -15.22 30.55 -6.29
CA VAL A 36 -16.44 31.25 -5.84
C VAL A 36 -16.15 32.70 -5.47
N LEU A 37 -15.09 32.97 -4.70
CA LEU A 37 -14.71 34.34 -4.33
C LEU A 37 -14.42 35.21 -5.56
N VAL A 38 -13.77 34.62 -6.57
CA VAL A 38 -13.48 35.30 -7.85
C VAL A 38 -14.77 35.56 -8.64
N GLY A 39 -15.67 34.57 -8.71
CA GLY A 39 -16.98 34.74 -9.37
C GLY A 39 -17.87 35.79 -8.70
N LEU A 40 -17.69 36.01 -7.39
CA LEU A 40 -18.36 37.07 -6.62
C LEU A 40 -17.65 38.44 -6.72
N GLY A 41 -16.51 38.53 -7.39
CA GLY A 41 -15.71 39.76 -7.49
C GLY A 41 -14.99 40.16 -6.19
N VAL A 42 -14.91 39.26 -5.22
CA VAL A 42 -14.23 39.49 -3.92
C VAL A 42 -12.70 39.40 -4.08
N LEU A 43 -12.24 38.66 -5.09
CA LEU A 43 -10.82 38.40 -5.32
C LEU A 43 -10.48 38.52 -6.82
N GLU A 44 -9.43 39.24 -7.16
CA GLU A 44 -8.86 39.25 -8.51
C GLU A 44 -7.75 38.21 -8.64
N THR A 45 -7.63 37.60 -9.81
CA THR A 45 -6.73 36.47 -10.07
C THR A 45 -6.30 36.47 -11.52
N THR A 46 -5.02 36.18 -11.76
CA THR A 46 -4.47 35.96 -13.10
C THR A 46 -4.75 34.57 -13.65
N ILE A 47 -5.12 33.61 -12.79
CA ILE A 47 -5.45 32.23 -13.16
C ILE A 47 -6.90 32.17 -13.63
N THR A 48 -7.11 31.57 -14.80
CA THR A 48 -8.44 31.43 -15.42
C THR A 48 -9.34 30.45 -14.65
N PHE A 49 -10.65 30.59 -14.83
CA PHE A 49 -11.62 29.66 -14.24
C PHE A 49 -11.40 28.21 -14.69
N GLN A 50 -11.07 27.99 -15.97
CA GLN A 50 -10.81 26.66 -16.52
C GLN A 50 -9.60 25.99 -15.87
N GLU A 51 -8.48 26.70 -15.68
CA GLU A 51 -7.29 26.17 -15.01
C GLU A 51 -7.57 25.78 -13.56
N ARG A 52 -8.38 26.59 -12.85
CA ARG A 52 -8.80 26.28 -11.47
C ARG A 52 -9.66 25.02 -11.40
N MET A 53 -10.59 24.86 -12.34
CA MET A 53 -11.44 23.67 -12.42
C MET A 53 -10.63 22.42 -12.79
N ALA A 54 -9.65 22.55 -13.70
CA ALA A 54 -8.74 21.46 -14.05
C ALA A 54 -7.87 21.03 -12.85
N SER A 55 -7.30 21.99 -12.11
CA SER A 55 -6.52 21.69 -10.89
C SER A 55 -7.39 21.05 -9.80
N CYS A 56 -8.62 21.53 -9.62
CA CYS A 56 -9.59 20.92 -8.71
C CYS A 56 -9.89 19.46 -9.09
N ALA A 57 -10.21 19.20 -10.36
CA ALA A 57 -10.48 17.85 -10.85
C ALA A 57 -9.26 16.94 -10.66
N ALA A 58 -8.05 17.43 -10.97
CA ALA A 58 -6.81 16.69 -10.74
C ALA A 58 -6.62 16.34 -9.25
N CYS A 59 -6.86 17.30 -8.35
CA CYS A 59 -6.78 17.10 -6.90
C CYS A 59 -7.80 16.06 -6.40
N LEU A 60 -9.03 16.08 -6.90
CA LEU A 60 -10.08 15.12 -6.53
C LEU A 60 -9.75 13.71 -7.04
N ILE A 61 -9.32 13.58 -8.29
CA ILE A 61 -8.95 12.29 -8.89
C ILE A 61 -7.72 11.72 -8.18
N ALA A 62 -6.65 12.51 -8.04
CA ALA A 62 -5.43 12.06 -7.39
C ALA A 62 -5.66 11.76 -5.89
N GLY A 63 -6.45 12.59 -5.20
CA GLY A 63 -6.80 12.39 -3.80
C GLY A 63 -7.58 11.11 -3.55
N SER A 64 -8.63 10.87 -4.32
CA SER A 64 -9.44 9.65 -4.25
C SER A 64 -8.63 8.39 -4.60
N ALA A 65 -7.81 8.45 -5.66
CA ALA A 65 -6.88 7.37 -6.02
C ALA A 65 -5.89 7.07 -4.89
N CYS A 66 -5.31 8.09 -4.25
CA CYS A 66 -4.41 7.93 -3.11
C CYS A 66 -5.09 7.26 -1.91
N LEU A 67 -6.34 7.63 -1.62
CA LEU A 67 -7.13 7.02 -0.54
C LEU A 67 -7.45 5.53 -0.83
N ALA A 68 -7.92 5.23 -2.04
CA ALA A 68 -8.22 3.87 -2.47
C ALA A 68 -6.97 2.99 -2.43
N TRP A 69 -5.85 3.50 -2.97
CA TRP A 69 -4.56 2.84 -2.91
C TRP A 69 -4.10 2.63 -1.46
N GLY A 70 -4.25 3.65 -0.61
CA GLY A 70 -3.90 3.58 0.80
C GLY A 70 -4.64 2.44 1.52
N ARG A 71 -5.94 2.25 1.24
CA ARG A 71 -6.72 1.12 1.78
C ARG A 71 -6.18 -0.22 1.30
N SER A 72 -5.96 -0.38 -0.01
CA SER A 72 -5.40 -1.61 -0.58
C SER A 72 -4.03 -1.95 0.02
N ARG A 73 -3.14 -0.96 0.13
CA ARG A 73 -1.79 -1.17 0.68
C ARG A 73 -1.82 -1.55 2.16
N ARG A 74 -2.74 -1.01 2.97
CA ARG A 74 -2.93 -1.48 4.37
C ARG A 74 -3.31 -2.94 4.44
N ARG A 75 -4.25 -3.39 3.58
CA ARG A 75 -4.69 -4.78 3.54
C ARG A 75 -3.51 -5.71 3.24
N TRP A 76 -2.72 -5.38 2.22
CA TRP A 76 -1.55 -6.17 1.85
C TRP A 76 -0.45 -6.19 2.93
N PHE A 77 -0.18 -5.06 3.59
CA PHE A 77 0.79 -5.01 4.69
C PHE A 77 0.31 -5.78 5.92
N ARG A 78 -0.98 -5.77 6.22
CA ARG A 78 -1.55 -6.60 7.29
C ARG A 78 -1.39 -8.09 6.97
N LEU A 79 -1.78 -8.50 5.77
CA LEU A 79 -1.63 -9.87 5.30
C LEU A 79 -0.17 -10.33 5.34
N ALA A 80 0.76 -9.47 4.91
CA ALA A 80 2.20 -9.74 4.96
C ALA A 80 2.71 -9.96 6.39
N ARG A 81 2.24 -9.17 7.37
CA ARG A 81 2.61 -9.35 8.79
C ARG A 81 2.02 -10.62 9.39
N GLU A 82 0.78 -10.95 9.03
CA GLU A 82 0.14 -12.21 9.45
C GLU A 82 0.97 -13.41 8.96
N TYR A 83 1.34 -13.44 7.68
CA TYR A 83 2.20 -14.50 7.15
C TYR A 83 3.63 -14.44 7.69
N ASP A 84 4.24 -13.26 7.90
CA ASP A 84 5.56 -13.17 8.54
C ASP A 84 5.57 -13.76 9.96
N GLY A 85 4.45 -13.68 10.69
CA GLY A 85 4.31 -14.31 12.01
C GLY A 85 4.09 -15.83 11.97
N LEU A 86 3.69 -16.38 10.81
CA LEU A 86 3.40 -17.80 10.61
C LEU A 86 4.52 -18.56 9.92
N VAL A 87 5.31 -17.88 9.09
CA VAL A 87 6.42 -18.48 8.34
C VAL A 87 7.68 -18.51 9.21
N GLY A 88 8.04 -19.67 9.75
CA GLY A 88 9.36 -19.96 10.32
C GLY A 88 10.36 -20.43 9.25
N ASP A 89 11.58 -20.76 9.65
CA ASP A 89 12.53 -21.48 8.78
C ASP A 89 12.08 -22.94 8.67
N GLY A 90 11.58 -23.34 7.49
CA GLY A 90 11.12 -24.71 7.24
C GLY A 90 9.68 -24.98 7.70
N SER A 91 8.82 -23.96 7.79
CA SER A 91 7.42 -24.18 8.12
C SER A 91 6.66 -24.84 6.97
N ASP A 92 5.95 -25.92 7.29
CA ASP A 92 5.09 -26.64 6.34
C ASP A 92 3.87 -25.79 5.97
N ILE A 93 3.52 -25.75 4.68
CA ILE A 93 2.31 -25.12 4.17
C ILE A 93 1.06 -25.70 4.85
N ALA A 94 1.02 -27.00 5.16
CA ALA A 94 -0.11 -27.63 5.83
C ALA A 94 -0.31 -27.10 7.27
N GLU A 95 0.80 -26.82 7.97
CA GLU A 95 0.75 -26.22 9.31
C GLU A 95 0.26 -24.76 9.22
N ILE A 96 0.79 -23.99 8.27
CA ILE A 96 0.38 -22.60 8.04
C ILE A 96 -1.10 -22.54 7.67
N SER A 97 -1.57 -23.44 6.81
CA SER A 97 -2.98 -23.48 6.37
C SER A 97 -3.90 -23.83 7.54
N SER A 98 -3.51 -24.78 8.39
CA SER A 98 -4.23 -25.16 9.61
C SER A 98 -4.33 -23.98 10.60
N ARG A 99 -3.20 -23.33 10.92
CA ARG A 99 -3.16 -22.21 11.86
C ARG A 99 -3.91 -20.98 11.36
N LYS A 100 -3.94 -20.78 10.04
CA LYS A 100 -4.67 -19.68 9.41
C LYS A 100 -6.15 -20.00 9.19
N GLY A 101 -6.53 -21.27 9.23
CA GLY A 101 -7.89 -21.72 8.91
C GLY A 101 -8.25 -21.55 7.43
N THR A 102 -7.27 -21.73 6.53
CA THR A 102 -7.48 -21.69 5.08
C THR A 102 -6.90 -22.93 4.39
N SER A 103 -7.10 -23.07 3.07
CA SER A 103 -6.53 -24.13 2.26
C SER A 103 -5.04 -23.88 1.94
N ALA A 104 -4.28 -24.96 1.75
CA ALA A 104 -2.89 -24.90 1.31
C ALA A 104 -2.74 -24.14 -0.02
N ALA A 105 -3.69 -24.28 -0.94
CA ALA A 105 -3.69 -23.57 -2.22
C ALA A 105 -3.80 -22.04 -2.04
N GLU A 106 -4.64 -21.58 -1.11
CA GLU A 106 -4.75 -20.15 -0.77
C GLU A 106 -3.46 -19.62 -0.13
N VAL A 107 -2.82 -20.40 0.75
CA VAL A 107 -1.52 -20.02 1.34
C VAL A 107 -0.47 -19.82 0.25
N VAL A 108 -0.38 -20.74 -0.71
CA VAL A 108 0.57 -20.64 -1.83
C VAL A 108 0.28 -19.42 -2.71
N ASP A 109 -0.98 -19.18 -3.08
CA ASP A 109 -1.35 -18.00 -3.89
C ASP A 109 -1.06 -16.69 -3.15
N ASP A 110 -1.41 -16.61 -1.86
CA ASP A 110 -1.13 -15.43 -1.03
C ASP A 110 0.37 -15.15 -0.92
N LEU A 111 1.18 -16.17 -0.62
CA LEU A 111 2.65 -16.03 -0.53
C LEU A 111 3.23 -15.61 -1.88
N GLY A 112 2.76 -16.19 -2.99
CA GLY A 112 3.14 -15.79 -4.34
C GLY A 112 2.81 -14.32 -4.64
N ARG A 113 1.62 -13.86 -4.27
CA ARG A 113 1.19 -12.46 -4.43
C ARG A 113 2.00 -11.51 -3.55
N LEU A 114 2.32 -11.90 -2.31
CA LEU A 114 3.12 -11.11 -1.39
C LEU A 114 4.57 -10.97 -1.86
N LYS A 115 5.15 -12.04 -2.41
CA LYS A 115 6.46 -12.04 -3.07
C LYS A 115 6.47 -11.11 -4.28
N LYS A 116 5.49 -11.24 -5.20
CA LYS A 116 5.37 -10.37 -6.38
C LYS A 116 5.20 -8.89 -6.03
N LYS A 117 4.53 -8.59 -4.90
CA LYS A 117 4.38 -7.23 -4.37
C LYS A 117 5.60 -6.71 -3.61
N GLY A 118 6.62 -7.55 -3.42
CA GLY A 118 7.85 -7.21 -2.69
C GLY A 118 7.65 -7.04 -1.18
N LEU A 119 6.60 -7.62 -0.60
CA LEU A 119 6.28 -7.50 0.83
C LEU A 119 6.92 -8.60 1.68
N LEU A 120 7.06 -9.80 1.09
CA LEU A 120 7.83 -10.92 1.63
C LEU A 120 8.78 -11.43 0.54
N PRO A 121 9.79 -10.62 0.16
CA PRO A 121 10.71 -10.97 -0.93
C PRO A 121 11.56 -12.20 -0.61
N ASP A 122 11.82 -12.41 0.68
CA ASP A 122 12.72 -13.43 1.22
C ASP A 122 12.02 -14.79 1.42
N CYS A 123 10.69 -14.85 1.31
CA CYS A 123 9.94 -16.10 1.42
C CYS A 123 9.92 -16.82 0.07
N ALA A 124 10.29 -18.10 0.07
CA ALA A 124 10.17 -19.00 -1.05
C ALA A 124 9.39 -20.25 -0.63
N VAL A 125 8.47 -20.66 -1.49
CA VAL A 125 7.79 -21.95 -1.35
C VAL A 125 8.63 -22.98 -2.10
N ASP A 126 9.02 -24.03 -1.42
CA ASP A 126 9.58 -25.24 -2.01
C ASP A 126 8.39 -26.16 -2.35
N TYR A 127 8.09 -26.28 -3.65
CA TYR A 127 6.94 -27.05 -4.12
C TYR A 127 7.16 -28.56 -4.04
N ASP A 128 8.41 -29.00 -3.96
CA ASP A 128 8.75 -30.42 -3.88
C ASP A 128 8.57 -30.94 -2.45
N THR A 129 8.90 -30.11 -1.46
CA THR A 129 8.78 -30.46 -0.04
C THR A 129 7.51 -29.92 0.64
N GLY A 130 6.84 -28.93 0.04
CA GLY A 130 5.70 -28.25 0.66
C GLY A 130 6.13 -27.28 1.78
N GLU A 131 7.42 -27.00 1.93
CA GLU A 131 7.96 -26.12 2.96
C GLU A 131 8.06 -24.68 2.47
N VAL A 132 7.88 -23.74 3.40
CA VAL A 132 8.20 -22.33 3.20
C VAL A 132 9.54 -22.04 3.85
N ARG A 133 10.51 -21.62 3.03
CA ARG A 133 11.85 -21.25 3.49
C ARG A 133 12.06 -19.75 3.38
N ARG A 134 12.77 -19.19 4.35
CA ARG A 134 13.29 -17.82 4.24
C ARG A 134 14.70 -17.89 3.66
N HIS A 135 14.87 -17.36 2.45
CA HIS A 135 16.20 -17.08 1.96
C HIS A 135 16.62 -15.71 2.48
N PRO A 136 17.77 -15.58 3.15
CA PRO A 136 18.27 -14.28 3.54
C PRO A 136 18.45 -13.44 2.26
N SER A 137 17.79 -12.28 2.21
CA SER A 137 18.02 -11.32 1.13
C SER A 137 19.51 -10.96 1.10
N PRO A 138 20.17 -10.98 -0.07
CA PRO A 138 21.55 -10.47 -0.20
C PRO A 138 21.67 -8.97 0.16
N TRP A 139 20.54 -8.28 0.32
CA TRP A 139 20.43 -6.89 0.72
C TRP A 139 20.22 -6.67 2.23
N SER A 140 20.18 -7.74 3.04
CA SER A 140 19.98 -7.65 4.49
C SER A 140 21.28 -7.38 5.28
N THR A 141 22.43 -7.36 4.61
CA THR A 141 23.74 -6.98 5.16
C THR A 141 24.13 -5.57 4.75
N SER A 142 23.47 -4.56 5.32
CA SER A 142 24.08 -3.24 5.47
C SER A 142 23.71 -2.76 6.87
N LYS A 143 24.68 -2.92 7.78
CA LYS A 143 24.62 -2.45 9.17
C LYS A 143 24.69 -0.94 9.20
#